data_AF-A0A816C9K2-F1
#
_entry.id   AF-A0A816C9K2-F1
#
_cell.length_a   1.000
_cell.length_b   1.000
_cell.length_c   1.000
_cell.angle_alpha   90.00
_cell.angle_beta   90.00
_cell.angle_gamma   90.00
#
_symmetry.space_group_name_H-M   'P 1'
#
loop_
_entity.id
_entity.type
_entity.pdbx_description
1 polymer ?
#
loop_
_entity_poly.entity_id
_entity_poly.type
_entity_poly.pdbx_seq_one_letter_code
_entity_poly.pdbx_strand_id
1 'polypeptide(L)'
;FDASKQIANPDVLRHFDQISKDLISKEFNGKPFYTIAEYIPATSEITRPNGPLDSVWRNIFFTLEEQFKKPDEFKIDKLKRLINPKDAEMYETSERCVIYYASHDQERIMRIFGNMKYSDDEASKRYKFSMIILLTAIGVPMYYMGDEFGQSNEQ
;
A
#
# COMPACT_ATOMS: atom_id res chain seq x y z
N PHE A 1 5.35 -8.57 -8.90
CA PHE A 1 6.12 -8.01 -10.02
C PHE A 1 6.78 -6.73 -9.55
N ASP A 2 8.09 -6.68 -9.67
CA ASP A 2 8.93 -5.55 -9.22
C ASP A 2 9.02 -4.48 -10.30
N ALA A 3 9.21 -3.21 -9.91
CA ALA A 3 9.43 -2.07 -10.81
C ALA A 3 8.52 -2.03 -12.07
N SER A 4 7.26 -2.49 -11.93
CA SER A 4 6.43 -2.91 -13.08
C SER A 4 6.01 -1.77 -13.99
N LYS A 5 6.12 -0.53 -13.52
CA LYS A 5 5.90 0.66 -14.33
C LYS A 5 6.93 0.81 -15.45
N GLN A 6 8.17 0.32 -15.24
CA GLN A 6 9.26 0.36 -16.23
C GLN A 6 8.95 -0.49 -17.47
N ILE A 7 8.10 -1.52 -17.34
CA ILE A 7 7.68 -2.37 -18.47
C ILE A 7 6.91 -1.54 -19.51
N ALA A 8 6.25 -0.45 -19.08
CA ALA A 8 5.53 0.50 -19.93
C ALA A 8 4.51 -0.14 -20.90
N ASN A 9 4.06 -1.36 -20.61
CA ASN A 9 3.10 -2.11 -21.41
C ASN A 9 2.23 -3.00 -20.50
N PRO A 10 0.99 -2.56 -20.20
CA PRO A 10 0.05 -3.32 -19.36
C PRO A 10 -0.34 -4.69 -19.92
N ASP A 11 -0.27 -4.89 -21.24
CA ASP A 11 -0.61 -6.17 -21.85
C ASP A 11 0.43 -7.25 -21.54
N VAL A 12 1.69 -6.87 -21.33
CA VAL A 12 2.73 -7.79 -20.86
C VAL A 12 2.40 -8.29 -19.45
N LEU A 13 1.96 -7.39 -18.55
CA LEU A 13 1.54 -7.77 -17.20
C LEU A 13 0.32 -8.70 -17.23
N ARG A 14 -0.66 -8.40 -18.10
CA ARG A 14 -1.83 -9.27 -18.31
C ARG A 14 -1.43 -10.65 -18.80
N HIS A 15 -0.47 -10.70 -19.72
CA HIS A 15 0.04 -11.96 -20.24
C HIS A 15 0.71 -12.80 -19.15
N PHE A 16 1.51 -12.18 -18.27
CA PHE A 16 2.09 -12.86 -17.12
C PHE A 16 1.03 -13.37 -16.13
N ASP A 17 -0.01 -12.58 -15.85
CA ASP A 17 -1.14 -13.02 -15.02
C ASP A 17 -1.84 -14.24 -15.63
N GLN A 18 -2.17 -14.18 -16.91
CA GLN A 18 -2.83 -15.24 -17.66
C GLN A 18 -2.02 -16.55 -17.62
N ILE A 19 -0.73 -16.49 -17.98
CA ILE A 19 0.15 -17.67 -17.94
C ILE A 19 0.22 -18.25 -16.53
N SER A 20 0.38 -17.40 -15.51
CA SER A 20 0.49 -17.86 -14.12
C SER A 20 -0.80 -18.58 -13.68
N LYS A 21 -1.96 -17.99 -13.96
CA LYS A 21 -3.27 -18.57 -13.58
C LYS A 21 -3.59 -19.85 -14.36
N ASP A 22 -3.26 -19.91 -15.66
CA ASP A 22 -3.43 -21.12 -16.47
C ASP A 22 -2.58 -22.27 -15.94
N LEU A 23 -1.32 -21.99 -15.54
CA LEU A 23 -0.43 -22.99 -14.93
C LEU A 23 -0.97 -23.49 -13.59
N ILE A 24 -1.42 -22.57 -12.72
CA ILE A 24 -2.00 -22.92 -11.41
C ILE A 24 -3.29 -23.76 -11.57
N SER A 25 -4.13 -23.41 -12.54
CA SER A 25 -5.33 -24.17 -12.84
C SER A 25 -5.02 -25.61 -13.24
N LYS A 26 -4.01 -25.82 -14.10
CA LYS A 26 -3.64 -27.14 -14.63
C LYS A 26 -2.85 -28.00 -13.64
N GLU A 27 -1.82 -27.43 -13.02
CA GLU A 27 -0.82 -28.19 -12.27
C GLU A 27 -1.07 -28.19 -10.76
N PHE A 28 -1.87 -27.25 -10.26
CA PHE A 28 -2.06 -27.02 -8.82
C PHE A 28 -3.53 -27.07 -8.40
N ASN A 29 -4.37 -27.78 -9.16
CA ASN A 29 -5.80 -28.01 -8.88
C ASN A 29 -6.58 -26.71 -8.62
N GLY A 30 -6.23 -25.63 -9.35
CA GLY A 30 -6.94 -24.35 -9.27
C GLY A 30 -6.88 -23.66 -7.92
N LYS A 31 -5.79 -23.85 -7.14
CA LYS A 31 -5.57 -23.06 -5.92
C LYS A 31 -5.62 -21.55 -6.23
N PRO A 32 -6.13 -20.71 -5.30
CA PRO A 32 -6.07 -19.26 -5.48
C PRO A 32 -4.63 -18.79 -5.72
N PHE A 33 -4.45 -17.95 -6.73
CA PHE A 33 -3.17 -17.32 -7.07
C PHE A 33 -3.38 -15.82 -7.22
N TYR A 34 -2.58 -15.04 -6.52
CA TYR A 34 -2.75 -13.60 -6.41
C TYR A 34 -1.58 -12.88 -7.07
N THR A 35 -1.86 -12.09 -8.10
CA THR A 35 -0.84 -11.29 -8.78
C THR A 35 -0.84 -9.84 -8.30
N ILE A 36 0.36 -9.35 -8.02
CA ILE A 36 0.57 -8.03 -7.45
C ILE A 36 1.78 -7.36 -8.09
N ALA A 37 1.69 -6.07 -8.36
CA ALA A 37 2.81 -5.28 -8.87
C ALA A 37 3.17 -4.08 -8.00
N GLU A 38 4.47 -3.81 -7.93
CA GLU A 38 5.01 -2.49 -7.63
C GLU A 38 4.87 -1.61 -8.89
N TYR A 39 3.66 -1.09 -9.12
CA TYR A 39 3.36 -0.14 -10.19
C TYR A 39 3.12 1.25 -9.60
N ILE A 40 4.20 1.95 -9.26
CA ILE A 40 4.15 3.19 -8.48
C ILE A 40 4.62 4.40 -9.32
N PRO A 41 3.88 5.53 -9.35
CA PRO A 41 2.48 5.64 -8.94
C PRO A 41 1.56 4.84 -9.87
N ALA A 42 0.49 4.31 -9.27
CA ALA A 42 -0.58 3.59 -9.95
C ALA A 42 -1.35 4.49 -10.92
N THR A 43 -2.06 3.88 -11.86
CA THR A 43 -2.93 4.55 -12.84
C THR A 43 -4.25 3.81 -12.96
N SER A 44 -5.32 4.49 -13.40
CA SER A 44 -6.65 3.90 -13.59
C SER A 44 -6.64 2.69 -14.54
N GLU A 45 -5.76 2.69 -15.54
CA GLU A 45 -5.60 1.57 -16.48
C GLU A 45 -5.25 0.25 -15.78
N ILE A 46 -4.44 0.31 -14.72
CA ILE A 46 -4.00 -0.87 -13.96
C ILE A 46 -5.00 -1.25 -12.87
N THR A 47 -5.68 -0.26 -12.27
CA THR A 47 -6.52 -0.43 -11.07
C THR A 47 -8.01 -0.60 -11.37
N ARG A 48 -8.44 -0.49 -12.64
CA ARG A 48 -9.82 -0.77 -13.07
C ARG A 48 -10.24 -2.22 -12.76
N PRO A 49 -11.55 -2.54 -12.70
CA PRO A 49 -12.04 -3.90 -12.39
C PRO A 49 -11.39 -5.02 -13.21
N ASN A 50 -11.12 -4.77 -14.49
CA ASN A 50 -10.47 -5.70 -15.43
C ASN A 50 -9.02 -5.31 -15.74
N GLY A 51 -8.34 -4.73 -14.75
CA GLY A 51 -6.90 -4.43 -14.80
C GLY A 51 -6.06 -5.67 -15.14
N PRO A 52 -4.78 -5.49 -15.50
CA PRO A 52 -3.91 -6.57 -15.95
C PRO A 52 -3.50 -7.55 -14.84
N LEU A 53 -3.56 -7.12 -13.57
CA LEU A 53 -3.13 -7.89 -12.40
C LEU A 53 -4.16 -7.74 -11.28
N ASP A 54 -4.24 -8.67 -10.33
CA ASP A 54 -5.22 -8.63 -9.24
C ASP A 54 -5.09 -7.38 -8.35
N SER A 55 -3.86 -6.87 -8.18
CA SER A 55 -3.59 -5.74 -7.30
C SER A 55 -2.29 -4.99 -7.61
N VAL A 56 -2.15 -3.81 -7.02
CA VAL A 56 -0.93 -2.99 -7.04
C VAL A 56 -0.60 -2.45 -5.65
N TRP A 57 0.68 -2.13 -5.44
CA TRP A 57 1.15 -1.47 -4.24
C TRP A 57 0.62 -0.05 -4.14
N ARG A 58 0.06 0.29 -2.98
CA ARG A 58 -0.47 1.62 -2.65
C ARG A 58 0.14 2.12 -1.34
N ASN A 59 1.16 2.98 -1.45
CA ASN A 59 1.71 3.64 -0.28
C ASN A 59 0.76 4.77 0.15
N ILE A 60 0.30 4.74 1.39
CA ILE A 60 -0.55 5.79 1.98
C ILE A 60 0.16 6.60 3.08
N PHE A 61 1.38 6.21 3.46
CA PHE A 61 2.07 6.81 4.60
C PHE A 61 2.42 8.27 4.34
N PHE A 62 2.95 8.62 3.17
CA PHE A 62 3.35 10.01 2.89
C PHE A 62 2.20 11.00 3.10
N THR A 63 0.99 10.65 2.66
CA THR A 63 -0.19 11.52 2.88
C THR A 63 -0.57 11.59 4.35
N LEU A 64 -0.46 10.48 5.09
CA LEU A 64 -0.76 10.45 6.52
C LEU A 64 0.30 11.22 7.34
N GLU A 65 1.56 11.10 6.97
CA GLU A 65 2.69 11.80 7.57
C GLU A 65 2.53 13.32 7.44
N GLU A 66 2.12 13.81 6.26
CA GLU A 66 1.79 15.23 6.06
C GLU A 66 0.71 15.71 7.05
N GLN A 67 -0.33 14.89 7.26
CA GLN A 67 -1.41 15.20 8.21
C GLN A 67 -0.90 15.22 9.65
N PHE A 68 0.06 14.37 10.00
CA PHE A 68 0.67 14.42 11.32
C PHE A 68 1.54 15.64 11.51
N LYS A 69 2.45 15.94 10.56
CA LYS A 69 3.36 17.10 10.61
C LYS A 69 2.65 18.44 10.72
N LYS A 70 1.42 18.56 10.22
CA LYS A 70 0.61 19.79 10.24
C LYS A 70 -0.77 19.54 10.87
N PRO A 71 -0.85 19.35 12.19
CA PRO A 71 -2.11 18.98 12.85
C PRO A 71 -3.19 20.06 12.71
N ASP A 72 -2.81 21.35 12.66
CA ASP A 72 -3.75 22.45 12.46
C ASP A 72 -4.38 22.47 11.04
N GLU A 73 -3.76 21.76 10.09
CA GLU A 73 -4.25 21.57 8.72
C GLU A 73 -4.86 20.17 8.52
N PHE A 74 -5.18 19.44 9.59
CA PHE A 74 -5.75 18.10 9.49
C PHE A 74 -7.12 18.14 8.78
N LYS A 75 -7.24 17.37 7.69
CA LYS A 75 -8.46 17.28 6.87
C LYS A 75 -9.00 15.87 6.90
N ILE A 76 -10.18 15.71 7.50
CA ILE A 76 -10.87 14.41 7.55
C ILE A 76 -11.09 13.80 6.16
N ASP A 77 -11.31 14.63 5.13
CA ASP A 77 -11.52 14.14 3.77
C ASP A 77 -10.24 13.54 3.17
N LYS A 78 -9.04 14.01 3.56
CA LYS A 78 -7.79 13.33 3.18
C LYS A 78 -7.72 11.95 3.81
N LEU A 79 -8.13 11.81 5.08
CA LEU A 79 -8.15 10.51 5.75
C LEU A 79 -9.13 9.52 5.10
N LYS A 80 -10.34 9.98 4.72
CA LYS A 80 -11.30 9.14 3.99
C LYS A 80 -10.70 8.57 2.70
N ARG A 81 -9.99 9.40 1.93
CA ARG A 81 -9.29 8.98 0.71
C ARG A 81 -8.16 7.99 0.97
N LEU A 82 -7.55 8.00 2.16
CA LEU A 82 -6.54 7.00 2.54
C LEU A 82 -7.20 5.65 2.86
N ILE A 83 -8.30 5.67 3.61
CA ILE A 83 -9.03 4.46 4.03
C ILE A 83 -9.70 3.78 2.83
N ASN A 84 -10.33 4.54 1.94
CA ASN A 84 -11.06 4.00 0.80
C ASN A 84 -10.37 4.40 -0.52
N PRO A 85 -9.66 3.46 -1.19
CA PRO A 85 -8.96 3.75 -2.43
C PRO A 85 -9.85 4.32 -3.53
N LYS A 86 -11.13 3.92 -3.60
CA LYS A 86 -12.09 4.44 -4.60
C LYS A 86 -12.35 5.94 -4.48
N ASP A 87 -12.10 6.52 -3.30
CA ASP A 87 -12.20 7.97 -3.10
C ASP A 87 -10.91 8.70 -3.55
N ALA A 88 -9.87 7.95 -3.93
CA ALA A 88 -8.68 8.46 -4.60
C ALA A 88 -8.84 8.38 -6.12
N GLU A 89 -8.33 9.40 -6.83
CA GLU A 89 -8.57 9.61 -8.27
C GLU A 89 -8.10 8.45 -9.18
N MET A 90 -7.24 7.56 -8.68
CA MET A 90 -6.58 6.53 -9.46
C MET A 90 -7.16 5.12 -9.31
N TYR A 91 -8.26 4.91 -8.57
CA TYR A 91 -8.84 3.59 -8.33
C TYR A 91 -10.33 3.58 -8.62
N GLU A 92 -10.76 2.74 -9.57
CA GLU A 92 -12.19 2.54 -9.85
C GLU A 92 -12.86 1.60 -8.84
N THR A 93 -12.07 0.75 -8.17
CA THR A 93 -12.50 -0.17 -7.11
C THR A 93 -11.58 -0.08 -5.90
N SER A 94 -12.12 -0.38 -4.72
CA SER A 94 -11.38 -0.30 -3.46
C SER A 94 -10.50 -1.53 -3.19
N GLU A 95 -10.80 -2.67 -3.79
CA GLU A 95 -10.23 -3.98 -3.41
C GLU A 95 -8.94 -4.33 -4.15
N ARG A 96 -8.59 -3.58 -5.21
CA ARG A 96 -7.43 -3.87 -6.09
C ARG A 96 -6.16 -3.17 -5.63
N CYS A 97 -5.92 -3.15 -4.33
CA CYS A 97 -4.71 -2.57 -3.79
C CYS A 97 -4.19 -3.33 -2.58
N VAL A 98 -2.86 -3.36 -2.50
CA VAL A 98 -2.14 -3.69 -1.28
C VAL A 98 -1.70 -2.38 -0.65
N ILE A 99 -2.27 -2.09 0.50
CA ILE A 99 -2.06 -0.84 1.22
C ILE A 99 -0.90 -1.04 2.17
N TYR A 100 0.06 -0.12 2.14
CA TYR A 100 1.24 -0.23 2.98
C TYR A 100 1.79 1.14 3.37
N TYR A 101 2.69 1.12 4.33
CA TYR A 101 3.36 2.32 4.82
C TYR A 101 4.84 2.36 4.52
N ALA A 102 5.55 1.28 4.84
CA ALA A 102 6.97 1.11 4.60
C ALA A 102 7.22 -0.22 3.87
N SER A 103 8.30 -0.26 3.09
CA SER A 103 8.90 -1.45 2.49
C SER A 103 10.40 -1.43 2.76
N HIS A 104 11.14 -2.35 2.15
CA HIS A 104 12.60 -2.32 2.15
C HIS A 104 13.19 -1.09 1.42
N ASP A 105 12.40 -0.36 0.64
CA ASP A 105 12.81 0.83 -0.11
C ASP A 105 12.57 2.14 0.67
N GLN A 106 11.98 2.05 1.86
CA GLN A 106 11.51 3.18 2.65
C GLN A 106 12.05 3.13 4.08
N GLU A 107 12.14 4.30 4.70
CA GLU A 107 12.52 4.43 6.11
C GLU A 107 11.47 3.77 7.02
N ARG A 108 11.94 3.21 8.15
CA ARG A 108 11.05 2.57 9.14
C ARG A 108 10.08 3.58 9.75
N ILE A 109 8.83 3.18 9.92
CA ILE A 109 7.76 4.07 10.43
C ILE A 109 8.11 4.63 11.81
N MET A 110 8.65 3.80 12.71
CA MET A 110 9.05 4.22 14.05
C MET A 110 10.18 5.24 14.03
N ARG A 111 11.12 5.13 13.09
CA ARG A 111 12.19 6.11 12.92
C ARG A 111 11.63 7.43 12.39
N ILE A 112 10.68 7.38 11.46
CA ILE A 112 10.00 8.57 10.97
C ILE A 112 9.29 9.29 12.12
N PHE A 113 8.53 8.58 12.96
CA PHE A 113 7.89 9.17 14.15
C PHE A 113 8.88 9.68 15.19
N GLY A 114 9.98 8.95 15.44
CA GLY A 114 11.04 9.39 16.37
C GLY A 114 11.77 10.65 15.90
N ASN A 115 11.85 10.87 14.59
CA ASN A 115 12.39 12.09 14.00
C ASN A 115 11.37 13.26 13.96
N MET A 116 10.10 13.01 14.28
CA MET A 116 9.13 14.09 14.48
C MET A 116 9.40 14.75 15.84
N LYS A 117 9.26 16.08 15.92
CA LYS A 117 9.47 16.85 17.17
C LYS A 117 8.30 16.71 18.16
N TYR A 118 7.84 15.49 18.37
CA TYR A 118 6.79 15.15 19.33
C TYR A 118 7.40 14.55 20.61
N SER A 119 6.62 14.55 21.69
CA SER A 119 6.96 13.74 22.86
C SER A 119 6.78 12.25 22.56
N ASP A 120 7.44 11.37 23.31
CA ASP A 120 7.32 9.91 23.14
C ASP A 120 5.89 9.40 23.24
N ASP A 121 5.10 9.95 24.18
CA ASP A 121 3.67 9.60 24.33
C ASP A 121 2.85 10.00 23.11
N GLU A 122 3.11 11.20 22.57
CA GLU A 122 2.44 11.68 21.37
C GLU A 122 2.85 10.89 20.12
N ALA A 123 4.14 10.58 19.96
CA ALA A 123 4.65 9.74 18.89
C ALA A 123 4.03 8.33 18.95
N SER A 124 3.94 7.73 20.14
CA SER A 124 3.30 6.43 20.36
C SER A 124 1.82 6.42 19.99
N LYS A 125 1.07 7.47 20.35
CA LYS A 125 -0.35 7.63 19.98
C LYS A 125 -0.52 7.75 18.47
N ARG A 126 0.31 8.54 17.80
CA ARG A 126 0.28 8.73 16.34
C ARG A 126 0.65 7.44 15.60
N TYR A 127 1.64 6.70 16.10
CA TYR A 127 1.99 5.40 15.59
C TYR A 127 0.80 4.43 15.67
N LYS A 128 0.20 4.25 16.85
CA LYS A 128 -0.98 3.38 17.02
C LYS A 128 -2.14 3.81 16.13
N PHE A 129 -2.40 5.12 16.04
CA PHE A 129 -3.43 5.64 15.15
C PHE A 129 -3.14 5.32 13.69
N SER A 130 -1.90 5.46 13.22
CA SER A 130 -1.53 5.04 11.86
C SER A 130 -1.79 3.55 11.65
N MET A 131 -1.44 2.68 12.60
CA MET A 131 -1.72 1.24 12.48
C MET A 131 -3.23 0.94 12.38
N ILE A 132 -4.07 1.66 13.13
CA ILE A 132 -5.53 1.55 13.01
C ILE A 132 -5.97 1.92 11.59
N ILE A 133 -5.44 3.00 11.02
CA ILE A 133 -5.79 3.40 9.65
C ILE A 133 -5.40 2.32 8.64
N LEU A 134 -4.21 1.73 8.74
CA LEU A 134 -3.78 0.65 7.83
C LEU A 134 -4.68 -0.58 7.93
N LEU A 135 -4.97 -1.04 9.16
CA LEU A 135 -5.73 -2.26 9.41
C LEU A 135 -7.24 -2.11 9.12
N THR A 136 -7.73 -0.88 9.00
CA THR A 136 -9.13 -0.58 8.69
C THR A 136 -9.33 -0.03 7.28
N ALA A 137 -8.26 0.20 6.53
CA ALA A 137 -8.34 0.60 5.14
C ALA A 137 -8.87 -0.55 4.27
N ILE A 138 -9.65 -0.20 3.24
CA ILE A 138 -10.25 -1.16 2.31
C ILE A 138 -9.18 -1.62 1.32
N GLY A 139 -8.83 -2.90 1.36
CA GLY A 139 -7.79 -3.51 0.54
C GLY A 139 -7.06 -4.60 1.33
N VAL A 140 -5.90 -5.02 0.85
CA VAL A 140 -5.03 -5.96 1.60
C VAL A 140 -3.98 -5.14 2.35
N PRO A 141 -4.00 -5.09 3.70
CA PRO A 141 -2.95 -4.42 4.44
C PRO A 141 -1.65 -5.22 4.35
N MET A 142 -0.56 -4.55 4.02
CA MET A 142 0.80 -5.09 4.07
C MET A 142 1.59 -4.37 5.15
N TYR A 143 2.27 -5.19 5.94
CA TYR A 143 3.00 -4.78 7.11
C TYR A 143 4.46 -5.17 6.96
N TYR A 144 5.39 -4.24 7.17
CA TYR A 144 6.80 -4.54 7.02
C TYR A 144 7.35 -5.22 8.27
N MET A 145 7.92 -6.42 8.09
CA MET A 145 8.46 -7.22 9.19
C MET A 145 9.38 -6.39 10.08
N GLY A 146 9.13 -6.41 11.39
CA GLY A 146 9.83 -5.64 12.39
C GLY A 146 9.04 -4.44 12.92
N ASP A 147 8.19 -3.83 12.09
CA ASP A 147 7.39 -2.68 12.54
C ASP A 147 6.43 -3.11 13.68
N GLU A 148 6.07 -4.39 13.77
CA GLU A 148 5.09 -4.92 14.71
C GLU A 148 5.65 -4.94 16.13
N PHE A 149 6.98 -4.91 16.23
CA PHE A 149 7.75 -4.78 17.45
C PHE A 149 8.33 -3.37 17.64
N GLY A 150 8.02 -2.45 16.73
CA GLY A 150 8.49 -1.07 16.78
C GLY A 150 9.96 -0.89 16.34
N GLN A 151 10.46 -1.70 15.41
CA GLN A 151 11.81 -1.52 14.87
C GLN A 151 11.98 -0.15 14.17
N SER A 152 13.10 0.52 14.45
CA SER A 152 13.45 1.85 13.90
C SER A 152 14.77 1.88 13.11
N ASN A 153 15.74 1.02 13.49
CA ASN A 153 17.12 0.84 12.99
C ASN A 153 17.97 2.14 13.01
N GLU A 154 19.21 2.17 13.50
CA GLU A 154 20.29 1.16 13.60
C GLU A 154 20.45 0.45 14.96
N GLN A 155 21.09 -0.73 14.93
CA GLN A 155 22.11 -1.12 15.91
C GLN A 155 23.37 -0.30 15.65
#